data_AF-A0A667ZFB4-F1
#
_entry.id   AF-A0A667ZFB4-F1
#
_cell.length_a   1.000
_cell.length_b   1.000
_cell.length_c   1.000
_cell.angle_alpha   90.00
_cell.angle_beta   90.00
_cell.angle_gamma   90.00
#
_symmetry.space_group_name_H-M   'P 1'
#
loop_
_entity.id
_entity.type
_entity.pdbx_description
1 polymer ?
#
loop_
_entity_poly.entity_id
_entity_poly.type
_entity_poly.pdbx_seq_one_letter_code
_entity_poly.pdbx_strand_id
1 'polypeptide(L)'
;MATCPELVFNVDHGYLEGLVRGMKAGILTSTDYHNLAQCETLDDMKLHLQSTDYSGLLSSADEDLTVSLVDSKLRENLVTEFSCLRSNALPPLSTFLDYITQDFSSMNMRASPTLMVMHEV
;
A
#
# COMPACT_ATOMS: atom_id res chain seq x y z
N MET A 1 -39.85 -4.62 10.08
CA MET A 1 -38.94 -5.77 10.26
C MET A 1 -37.54 -5.19 10.30
N ALA A 2 -36.92 -5.10 11.48
CA ALA A 2 -35.59 -4.53 11.61
C ALA A 2 -34.59 -5.52 11.00
N THR A 3 -34.12 -5.23 9.80
CA THR A 3 -33.00 -5.95 9.20
C THR A 3 -31.75 -5.54 9.98
N CYS A 4 -31.20 -6.44 10.80
CA CYS A 4 -29.94 -6.18 11.48
C CYS A 4 -28.83 -6.20 10.41
N PRO A 5 -28.25 -5.03 10.04
CA PRO A 5 -27.30 -4.95 8.93
C PRO A 5 -26.03 -5.79 9.18
N GLU A 6 -25.67 -5.99 10.45
CA GLU A 6 -24.57 -6.85 10.90
C GLU A 6 -24.68 -8.31 10.41
N LEU A 7 -25.89 -8.83 10.20
CA LEU A 7 -26.10 -10.22 9.76
C LEU A 7 -25.88 -10.41 8.26
N VAL A 8 -25.94 -9.33 7.46
CA VAL A 8 -25.77 -9.37 6.00
C VAL A 8 -24.44 -8.74 5.56
N PHE A 9 -23.75 -8.04 6.47
CA PHE A 9 -22.47 -7.40 6.22
C PHE A 9 -21.42 -8.34 5.60
N ASN A 10 -21.29 -9.56 6.14
CA ASN A 10 -20.32 -10.53 5.64
C ASN A 10 -20.63 -11.07 4.24
N VAL A 11 -21.86 -10.93 3.74
CA VAL A 11 -22.27 -11.37 2.41
C VAL A 11 -21.61 -10.50 1.33
N ASP A 12 -21.61 -9.18 1.52
CA ASP A 12 -21.10 -8.22 0.53
C ASP A 12 -19.70 -7.67 0.89
N HIS A 13 -19.30 -7.71 2.17
CA HIS A 13 -18.08 -7.06 2.65
C HIS A 13 -17.10 -8.01 3.37
N GLY A 14 -17.47 -9.27 3.63
CA GLY A 14 -16.60 -10.21 4.36
C GLY A 14 -15.28 -10.50 3.64
N TYR A 15 -15.31 -10.61 2.30
CA TYR A 15 -14.09 -10.79 1.50
C TYR A 15 -13.16 -9.58 1.58
N LEU A 16 -13.71 -8.37 1.43
CA LEU A 16 -12.96 -7.12 1.54
C LEU A 16 -12.38 -6.92 2.94
N GLU A 17 -13.14 -7.25 3.98
CA GLU A 17 -12.66 -7.17 5.36
C GLU A 17 -11.47 -8.10 5.58
N GLY A 18 -11.57 -9.35 5.11
CA GLY A 18 -10.48 -10.32 5.16
C GLY A 18 -9.24 -9.81 4.40
N LEU A 19 -9.44 -9.23 3.22
CA LEU A 19 -8.36 -8.67 2.39
C LEU A 19 -7.66 -7.50 3.11
N VAL A 20 -8.42 -6.53 3.65
CA VAL A 20 -7.86 -5.38 4.39
C VAL A 20 -7.13 -5.84 5.65
N ARG A 21 -7.68 -6.84 6.37
CA ARG A 21 -7.00 -7.43 7.54
C ARG A 21 -5.69 -8.11 7.15
N GLY A 22 -5.66 -8.79 6.00
CA GLY A 22 -4.43 -9.36 5.43
C GLY A 22 -3.39 -8.28 5.12
N MET A 23 -3.78 -7.22 4.41
CA MET A 23 -2.90 -6.07 4.13
C MET A 23 -2.36 -5.44 5.43
N LYS A 24 -3.21 -5.28 6.44
CA LYS A 24 -2.80 -4.77 7.76
C LYS A 24 -1.79 -5.69 8.45
N ALA A 25 -1.94 -7.01 8.32
CA ALA A 25 -1.03 -7.98 8.92
C ALA A 25 0.38 -7.91 8.31
N GLY A 26 0.49 -7.51 7.03
CA GLY A 26 1.77 -7.30 6.36
C GLY A 26 2.48 -5.99 6.69
N ILE A 27 1.89 -5.12 7.52
CA ILE A 27 2.55 -3.90 8.00
C ILE A 27 3.62 -4.27 9.02
N LEU A 28 4.82 -3.73 8.85
CA LEU A 28 5.95 -3.90 9.77
C LEU A 28 5.54 -3.59 11.21
N THR A 29 5.84 -4.53 12.10
CA THR A 29 5.57 -4.37 13.53
C THR A 29 6.65 -3.51 14.20
N SER A 30 6.40 -3.09 15.44
CA SER A 30 7.41 -2.37 16.23
C SER A 30 8.72 -3.15 16.37
N THR A 31 8.65 -4.48 16.39
CA THR A 31 9.83 -5.35 16.47
C THR A 31 10.62 -5.29 15.18
N ASP A 32 9.95 -5.31 14.03
CA ASP A 32 10.61 -5.25 12.72
C ASP A 32 11.33 -3.91 12.54
N TYR A 33 10.68 -2.80 12.93
CA TYR A 33 11.33 -1.48 12.94
C TYR A 33 12.55 -1.42 13.86
N HIS A 34 12.51 -2.09 15.02
CA HIS A 34 13.67 -2.17 15.92
C HIS A 34 14.84 -2.90 15.26
N ASN A 35 14.57 -4.03 14.59
CA ASN A 35 15.59 -4.80 13.87
C ASN A 35 16.16 -4.01 12.68
N LEU A 36 15.31 -3.33 11.91
CA LEU A 36 15.74 -2.51 10.77
C LEU A 36 16.63 -1.34 11.19
N ALA A 37 16.37 -0.74 12.36
CA ALA A 37 17.18 0.36 12.89
C ALA A 37 18.60 -0.07 13.32
N GLN A 38 18.83 -1.38 13.50
CA GLN A 38 20.12 -1.95 13.87
C GLN A 38 20.93 -2.45 12.67
N CYS A 39 20.38 -2.41 11.46
CA CYS A 39 21.07 -2.82 10.25
C CYS A 39 22.17 -1.81 9.88
N GLU A 40 23.38 -2.30 9.57
CA GLU A 40 24.50 -1.45 9.14
C GLU A 40 24.63 -1.39 7.62
N THR A 41 24.12 -2.40 6.91
CA THR A 41 24.18 -2.50 5.45
C THR A 41 22.80 -2.71 4.82
N LEU A 42 22.70 -2.41 3.52
CA LEU A 42 21.48 -2.66 2.74
C LEU A 42 21.18 -4.16 2.59
N ASP A 43 22.20 -5.01 2.59
CA ASP A 43 22.05 -6.46 2.60
C ASP A 43 21.42 -6.98 3.90
N ASP A 44 21.80 -6.42 5.06
CA ASP A 44 21.17 -6.76 6.34
C ASP A 44 19.68 -6.36 6.36
N MET A 45 19.36 -5.18 5.83
CA MET A 45 17.97 -4.75 5.68
C MET A 45 17.19 -5.69 4.76
N LYS A 46 17.78 -6.12 3.63
CA LYS A 46 17.16 -7.10 2.71
C LYS A 46 16.87 -8.41 3.42
N LEU A 47 17.82 -8.92 4.19
CA LEU A 47 17.68 -10.18 4.93
C LEU A 47 16.54 -10.11 5.96
N HIS A 48 16.45 -9.01 6.71
CA HIS A 48 15.36 -8.81 7.66
C HIS A 48 14.00 -8.67 6.96
N LEU A 49 13.93 -7.92 5.85
CA LEU A 49 12.70 -7.77 5.07
C LEU A 49 12.28 -9.09 4.39
N GLN A 50 13.21 -9.98 4.06
CA GLN A 50 12.89 -11.33 3.56
C GLN A 50 12.20 -12.23 4.59
N SER A 51 12.34 -11.94 5.88
CA SER A 51 11.60 -12.62 6.95
C SER A 51 10.17 -12.10 7.12
N THR A 52 9.80 -11.04 6.39
CA THR A 52 8.46 -10.44 6.42
C THR A 52 7.73 -10.72 5.10
N ASP A 53 6.48 -10.26 5.00
CA ASP A 53 5.66 -10.42 3.78
C ASP A 53 6.25 -9.72 2.54
N TYR A 54 7.27 -8.87 2.72
CA TYR A 54 8.00 -8.19 1.64
C TYR A 54 9.02 -9.09 0.91
N SER A 55 9.20 -10.33 1.35
CA SER A 55 10.16 -11.29 0.77
C SER A 55 10.03 -11.47 -0.75
N GLY A 56 8.80 -11.59 -1.25
CA GLY A 56 8.54 -11.79 -2.69
C GLY A 56 8.88 -10.56 -3.54
N LEU A 57 8.79 -9.35 -2.97
CA LEU A 57 9.03 -8.10 -3.70
C LEU A 57 10.52 -7.82 -3.91
N LEU A 58 11.36 -8.28 -2.98
CA LEU A 58 12.81 -8.04 -2.99
C LEU A 58 13.60 -9.20 -3.59
N SER A 59 12.96 -10.34 -3.81
CA SER A 59 13.57 -11.53 -4.42
C SER A 59 13.90 -11.33 -5.91
N SER A 60 13.27 -10.37 -6.59
CA SER A 60 13.56 -10.04 -8.00
C SER A 60 14.75 -9.09 -8.19
N ALA A 61 15.29 -8.53 -7.10
CA ALA A 61 16.46 -7.66 -7.14
C ALA A 61 17.74 -8.50 -7.17
N ASP A 62 18.05 -9.01 -8.37
CA ASP A 62 19.38 -9.49 -8.77
C ASP A 62 20.33 -8.29 -9.01
N GLU A 63 19.78 -7.10 -9.24
CA GLU A 63 20.52 -5.83 -9.26
C GLU A 63 20.76 -5.27 -7.85
N ASP A 64 21.89 -4.56 -7.70
CA ASP A 64 22.32 -3.90 -6.47
C ASP A 64 21.17 -3.20 -5.74
N LEU A 65 20.88 -3.66 -4.52
CA LEU A 65 19.76 -3.19 -3.72
C LEU A 65 19.97 -1.70 -3.41
N THR A 66 19.28 -0.82 -4.13
CA THR A 66 19.33 0.62 -3.92
C THR A 66 18.08 1.08 -3.17
N VAL A 67 18.21 2.08 -2.30
CA VAL A 67 17.08 2.66 -1.54
C VAL A 67 15.93 3.07 -2.48
N SER A 68 16.24 3.65 -3.64
CA SER A 68 15.24 4.04 -4.65
C SER A 68 14.49 2.86 -5.26
N LEU A 69 15.14 1.70 -5.42
CA LEU A 69 14.50 0.50 -5.94
C LEU A 69 13.51 -0.08 -4.91
N VAL A 70 13.91 -0.10 -3.64
CA VAL A 70 13.06 -0.53 -2.53
C VAL A 70 11.83 0.37 -2.42
N ASP A 71 12.00 1.69 -2.45
CA ASP A 71 10.89 2.65 -2.42
C ASP A 71 9.91 2.42 -3.57
N SER A 72 10.43 2.29 -4.79
CA SER A 72 9.62 2.02 -5.99
C SER A 72 8.82 0.72 -5.87
N LYS A 73 9.46 -0.37 -5.42
CA LYS A 73 8.82 -1.69 -5.29
C LYS A 73 7.76 -1.73 -4.19
N LEU A 74 8.02 -1.13 -3.04
CA LEU A 74 7.03 -1.03 -1.96
C LEU A 74 5.83 -0.20 -2.38
N ARG A 75 6.06 0.90 -3.09
CA ARG A 75 4.99 1.75 -3.64
C ARG A 75 4.18 1.01 -4.70
N GLU A 76 4.82 0.30 -5.60
CA GLU A 76 4.17 -0.53 -6.63
C GLU A 76 3.26 -1.60 -6.00
N ASN A 77 3.74 -2.27 -4.96
CA ASN A 77 2.94 -3.26 -4.22
C ASN A 77 1.71 -2.63 -3.57
N LEU A 78 1.88 -1.50 -2.86
CA LEU A 78 0.78 -0.79 -2.22
C LEU A 78 -0.27 -0.32 -3.24
N VAL A 79 0.16 0.21 -4.39
CA VAL A 79 -0.75 0.61 -5.47
C VAL A 79 -1.50 -0.60 -6.03
N THR A 80 -0.82 -1.73 -6.20
CA THR A 80 -1.42 -2.97 -6.71
C THR A 80 -2.48 -3.51 -5.75
N GLU A 81 -2.18 -3.60 -4.46
CA GLU A 81 -3.12 -4.04 -3.44
C GLU A 81 -4.32 -3.10 -3.32
N PHE A 82 -4.08 -1.79 -3.35
CA PHE A 82 -5.15 -0.78 -3.32
C PHE A 82 -6.05 -0.85 -4.57
N SER A 83 -5.48 -1.08 -5.75
CA SER A 83 -6.23 -1.29 -6.99
C SER A 83 -7.11 -2.54 -6.93
N CYS A 84 -6.58 -3.63 -6.36
CA CYS A 84 -7.33 -4.86 -6.12
C CYS A 84 -8.50 -4.62 -5.15
N LEU A 85 -8.25 -3.91 -4.04
CA LEU A 85 -9.28 -3.51 -3.08
C LEU A 85 -10.39 -2.70 -3.75
N ARG A 86 -10.01 -1.71 -4.56
CA ARG A 86 -10.95 -0.85 -5.29
C ARG A 86 -11.79 -1.62 -6.31
N SER A 87 -11.20 -2.59 -6.99
CA SER A 87 -11.86 -3.41 -8.02
C SER A 87 -12.89 -4.37 -7.42
N ASN A 88 -12.67 -4.83 -6.19
CA ASN A 88 -13.57 -5.72 -5.47
C ASN A 88 -14.59 -4.98 -4.58
N ALA A 89 -14.46 -3.66 -4.42
CA ALA A 89 -15.35 -2.85 -3.60
C ALA A 89 -16.67 -2.50 -4.32
N LEU A 90 -17.78 -2.68 -3.61
CA LEU A 90 -19.13 -2.24 -4.02
C LEU A 90 -19.47 -0.86 -3.42
N PRO A 91 -20.42 -0.11 -4.02
CA PRO A 91 -20.95 1.10 -3.39
C PRO A 91 -21.58 0.79 -2.02
N PRO A 92 -21.35 1.61 -0.99
CA PRO A 92 -20.73 2.95 -1.00
C PRO A 92 -19.19 2.97 -0.84
N LEU A 93 -18.57 1.83 -0.52
CA LEU A 93 -17.12 1.76 -0.24
C LEU A 93 -16.28 2.10 -1.46
N SER A 94 -16.71 1.67 -2.66
CA SER A 94 -16.07 2.02 -3.93
C SER A 94 -15.92 3.53 -4.11
N THR A 95 -16.99 4.28 -3.81
CA THR A 95 -17.03 5.74 -3.95
C THR A 95 -16.15 6.41 -2.91
N PHE A 96 -16.09 5.87 -1.69
CA PHE A 96 -15.18 6.34 -0.66
C PHE A 96 -13.70 6.19 -1.08
N LEU A 97 -13.34 5.04 -1.67
CA LEU A 97 -11.98 4.80 -2.18
C LEU A 97 -11.63 5.71 -3.37
N ASP A 98 -12.60 6.08 -4.21
CA ASP A 98 -12.39 7.06 -5.30
C ASP A 98 -12.00 8.44 -4.77
N TYR A 99 -12.63 8.90 -3.68
CA TYR A 99 -12.27 10.17 -3.06
C TYR A 99 -10.82 10.20 -2.59
N ILE A 100 -10.35 9.12 -1.94
CA ILE A 100 -8.95 9.00 -1.49
C ILE A 100 -7.98 9.08 -2.68
N THR A 101 -8.34 8.46 -3.81
CA THR A 101 -7.48 8.42 -5.00
C THR A 101 -7.43 9.77 -5.72
N GLN A 102 -8.53 10.53 -5.73
CA GLN A 102 -8.57 11.87 -6.33
C GLN A 102 -7.60 12.85 -5.66
N ASP A 103 -7.53 12.85 -4.33
CA ASP A 103 -6.60 13.72 -3.59
C ASP A 103 -5.14 13.41 -3.93
N PHE A 104 -4.80 12.12 -4.01
CA PHE A 104 -3.45 11.68 -4.38
C PHE A 104 -3.09 12.03 -5.83
N SER A 105 -4.02 11.84 -6.78
CA SER A 105 -3.80 12.20 -8.18
C SER A 105 -3.58 13.70 -8.36
N SER A 106 -4.35 14.53 -7.64
CA SER A 106 -4.19 15.99 -7.64
C SER A 106 -2.85 16.44 -7.06
N MET A 107 -2.39 15.84 -5.95
CA MET A 107 -1.06 16.12 -5.41
C MET A 107 0.06 15.69 -6.37
N ASN A 108 -0.06 14.53 -7.01
CA ASN A 108 0.94 14.06 -7.97
C ASN A 108 1.01 14.96 -9.22
N MET A 109 -0.14 15.46 -9.69
CA MET A 109 -0.18 16.43 -10.79
C MET A 109 0.46 17.78 -10.41
N ARG A 110 0.27 18.26 -9.17
CA ARG A 110 0.92 19.49 -8.66
C ARG A 110 2.42 19.33 -8.40
N ALA A 111 2.89 18.11 -8.16
CA ALA A 111 4.32 17.82 -7.97
C ALA A 111 5.12 17.79 -9.28
N SER A 112 4.45 17.77 -10.44
CA SER A 112 5.14 17.87 -11.73
C SER A 112 5.61 19.32 -11.95
N PRO A 113 6.93 19.59 -12.01
CA PRO A 113 7.48 20.96 -12.06
C PRO A 113 7.01 21.75 -13.28
N THR A 114 6.50 21.10 -14.33
CA THR A 114 5.99 21.74 -15.54
C THR A 114 4.72 22.57 -15.30
N LEU A 115 3.90 22.25 -14.28
CA LEU A 115 2.65 22.98 -14.01
C LEU A 115 2.82 24.11 -12.98
N MET A 116 3.87 24.07 -12.15
CA MET A 116 4.13 25.11 -11.15
C MET A 116 4.52 26.44 -11.80
N VAL A 117 5.13 26.39 -12.99
CA VAL A 117 5.50 27.58 -13.79
C VAL A 117 4.28 28.24 -14.44
N MET A 118 3.16 27.53 -14.62
CA MET A 118 1.95 28.08 -15.26
C MET A 118 1.02 28.86 -14.31
N HIS A 119 1.28 28.85 -12.99
CA HIS A 119 0.50 29.61 -12.01
C HIS A 119 1.25 30.85 -11.47
N GLU A 120 2.42 31.18 -12.03
CA GLU A 120 3.19 32.41 -11.74
C GLU A 120 3.30 33.36 -12.96
N VAL A 121 2.39 33.25 -13.95
CA VAL A 121 2.25 34.24 -15.03
C VAL A 121 0.82 34.75 -15.11
#